data_AF-A0A0X3PMP5-F1
#
_entry.id   AF-A0A0X3PMP5-F1
#
_cell.length_a   1.000
_cell.length_b   1.000
_cell.length_c   1.000
_cell.angle_alpha   90.00
_cell.angle_beta   90.00
_cell.angle_gamma   90.00
#
_symmetry.space_group_name_H-M   'P 1'
#
loop_
_entity.id
_entity.type
_entity.pdbx_description
1 polymer ?
#
loop_
_entity_poly.entity_id
_entity_poly.type
_entity_poly.pdbx_seq_one_letter_code
_entity_poly.pdbx_strand_id
1 'polypeptide(L)'
;MASMDFNAAVVLGPMVRVTTHPMRLLALQYGATYVYTEEIIDFKLLRTIRVENAKLRTTDFVHPDGTVVFRTSAEEKGKVILQLVGHHISPCQQHSLNASRAPLMLRERYRPQSTWKRT
;
A
#
# COMPACT_ATOMS: atom_id res chain seq x y z
N MET A 1 18.46 1.40 1.37
CA MET A 1 17.06 1.84 1.19
C MET A 1 17.00 3.31 1.55
N ALA A 2 16.34 4.14 0.74
CA ALA A 2 16.22 5.57 1.04
C ALA A 2 15.24 5.78 2.20
N SER A 3 15.63 6.58 3.19
CA SER A 3 14.72 7.11 4.21
C SER A 3 13.80 8.13 3.55
N MET A 4 12.49 8.06 3.81
CA MET A 4 11.53 9.08 3.39
C MET A 4 11.35 10.08 4.53
N ASP A 5 11.83 11.30 4.33
CA ASP A 5 11.69 12.39 5.29
C ASP A 5 10.50 13.27 4.90
N PHE A 6 9.52 13.41 5.80
CA PHE A 6 8.27 14.14 5.53
C PHE A 6 8.26 15.58 6.06
N ASN A 7 9.38 16.06 6.59
CA ASN A 7 9.45 17.42 7.13
C ASN A 7 9.32 18.46 6.01
N ALA A 8 8.33 19.36 6.12
CA ALA A 8 7.99 20.37 5.12
C ALA A 8 7.78 19.82 3.68
N ALA A 9 7.40 18.55 3.55
CA ALA A 9 7.21 17.92 2.25
C ALA A 9 5.91 18.40 1.57
N VAL A 10 6.01 18.74 0.28
CA VAL A 10 4.84 19.03 -0.56
C VAL A 10 4.39 17.72 -1.19
N VAL A 11 3.16 17.29 -0.88
CA VAL A 11 2.67 15.97 -1.29
C VAL A 11 1.37 16.06 -2.08
N LEU A 12 1.25 15.26 -3.13
CA LEU A 12 -0.02 15.04 -3.82
C LEU A 12 -0.86 14.06 -3.02
N GLY A 13 -1.99 14.50 -2.47
CA GLY A 13 -2.91 13.66 -1.70
C GLY A 13 -3.58 12.55 -2.55
N PRO A 14 -4.01 11.45 -1.90
CA PRO A 14 -4.67 10.34 -2.58
C PRO A 14 -6.06 10.76 -3.09
N MET A 15 -6.33 10.54 -4.38
CA MET A 15 -7.64 10.80 -4.98
C MET A 15 -8.01 9.68 -5.92
N VAL A 16 -9.11 8.97 -5.63
CA VAL A 16 -9.61 7.89 -6.49
C VAL A 16 -9.88 8.44 -7.89
N ARG A 17 -9.46 7.70 -8.94
CA ARG A 17 -9.58 8.06 -10.36
C ARG A 17 -8.69 9.20 -10.85
N VAL A 18 -8.29 10.13 -9.98
CA VAL A 18 -7.48 11.30 -10.37
C VAL A 18 -5.99 11.01 -10.27
N THR A 19 -5.54 10.34 -9.20
CA THR A 19 -4.11 10.04 -8.94
C THR A 19 -3.55 8.86 -9.75
N THR A 20 -3.98 8.76 -11.01
CA THR A 20 -3.42 7.84 -12.00
C THR A 20 -1.97 8.21 -12.34
N HIS A 21 -1.26 7.31 -13.04
CA HIS A 21 0.14 7.51 -13.40
C HIS A 21 0.51 8.88 -14.00
N PRO A 22 -0.18 9.41 -15.03
CA PRO A 22 0.17 10.71 -15.62
C PRO A 22 0.02 11.87 -14.64
N MET A 23 -1.00 11.86 -13.76
CA MET A 23 -1.21 12.92 -12.78
C MET A 23 -0.07 12.96 -11.75
N ARG A 24 0.46 11.80 -11.36
CA ARG A 24 1.60 11.72 -10.44
C ARG A 24 2.87 12.25 -11.07
N LEU A 25 3.15 11.89 -12.32
CA LEU A 25 4.30 12.45 -13.05
C LEU A 25 4.20 13.96 -13.19
N LEU A 26 2.99 14.46 -13.48
CA LEU A 26 2.74 15.89 -13.58
C LEU A 26 2.99 16.61 -12.25
N ALA A 27 2.53 16.04 -11.12
CA ALA A 27 2.80 16.62 -9.80
C ALA A 27 4.30 16.65 -9.46
N LEU A 28 5.05 15.61 -9.86
CA LEU A 28 6.52 15.61 -9.71
C LEU A 28 7.19 16.71 -10.55
N GLN A 29 6.68 16.98 -11.76
CA GLN A 29 7.17 18.07 -12.61
C GLN A 29 6.89 19.46 -12.01
N TYR A 30 5.77 19.61 -11.28
CA TYR A 30 5.43 20.85 -10.57
C TYR A 30 6.10 21.01 -9.21
N GLY A 31 7.00 20.10 -8.82
CA GLY A 31 7.80 20.23 -7.58
C GLY A 31 7.24 19.52 -6.36
N ALA A 32 6.33 18.55 -6.52
CA ALA A 32 5.95 17.67 -5.41
C ALA A 32 7.13 16.78 -4.96
N THR A 33 7.33 16.66 -3.65
CA THR A 33 8.35 15.79 -3.05
C THR A 33 7.92 14.33 -3.12
N TYR A 34 6.67 14.05 -2.73
CA TYR A 34 6.07 12.72 -2.74
C TYR A 34 4.71 12.74 -3.42
N VAL A 35 4.33 11.59 -3.98
CA VAL A 35 3.05 11.43 -4.68
C VAL A 35 2.33 10.19 -4.16
N TYR A 36 1.10 10.38 -3.68
CA TYR A 36 0.24 9.26 -3.35
C TYR A 36 -0.45 8.72 -4.59
N THR A 37 -0.66 7.40 -4.59
CA THR A 37 -1.45 6.72 -5.61
C THR A 37 -2.94 6.82 -5.30
N GLU A 38 -3.75 6.33 -6.23
CA GLU A 38 -5.14 6.02 -5.94
C GLU A 38 -5.25 5.04 -4.77
N GLU A 39 -6.39 5.09 -4.10
CA GLU A 39 -6.74 4.16 -3.04
C GLU A 39 -7.09 2.80 -3.67
N ILE A 40 -6.22 1.80 -3.49
CA ILE A 40 -6.38 0.47 -4.08
C ILE A 40 -6.83 -0.52 -3.02
N ILE A 41 -7.88 -1.28 -3.33
CA ILE A 41 -8.34 -2.40 -2.52
C ILE A 41 -7.29 -3.52 -2.59
N ASP A 42 -6.78 -3.94 -1.43
CA ASP A 42 -5.77 -5.00 -1.29
C ASP A 42 -6.10 -6.26 -2.09
N PHE A 43 -7.34 -6.74 -2.00
CA PHE A 43 -7.84 -7.92 -2.69
C PHE A 43 -7.78 -7.81 -4.21
N LYS A 44 -7.98 -6.60 -4.74
CA LYS A 44 -7.90 -6.34 -6.17
C LYS A 44 -6.45 -6.42 -6.63
N LEU A 45 -5.50 -5.89 -5.84
CA LEU A 45 -4.08 -5.92 -6.14
C LEU A 45 -3.50 -7.35 -6.04
N LEU A 46 -3.94 -8.14 -5.05
CA LEU A 46 -3.55 -9.54 -4.86
C LEU A 46 -3.80 -10.43 -6.09
N ARG A 47 -4.83 -10.12 -6.88
CA ARG A 47 -5.20 -10.86 -8.08
C ARG A 47 -4.48 -10.39 -9.34
N THR A 48 -3.67 -9.34 -9.26
CA THR A 48 -2.99 -8.78 -10.43
C THR A 48 -1.70 -9.52 -10.76
N ILE A 49 -1.38 -9.54 -12.05
CA ILE A 49 -0.07 -9.96 -12.55
C ILE A 49 0.80 -8.73 -12.83
N ARG A 50 2.07 -8.81 -12.45
CA ARG A 50 3.07 -7.80 -12.79
C ARG A 50 3.56 -8.05 -14.22
N VAL A 51 3.35 -7.08 -15.10
CA VAL A 51 3.74 -7.10 -16.50
C VAL A 51 4.69 -5.94 -16.76
N GLU A 52 5.87 -6.23 -17.30
CA GLU A 52 6.81 -5.19 -17.73
C GLU A 52 6.48 -4.77 -19.18
N ASN A 53 6.16 -3.50 -19.37
CA ASN A 53 5.83 -2.96 -20.67
C ASN A 53 7.05 -2.29 -21.30
N ALA A 54 7.74 -3.00 -22.20
CA ALA A 54 8.95 -2.48 -22.86
C ALA A 54 8.71 -1.23 -23.72
N LYS A 55 7.50 -1.06 -24.29
CA LYS A 55 7.17 0.08 -25.15
C LYS A 55 7.06 1.37 -24.35
N LEU A 56 6.40 1.30 -23.19
CA LEU A 56 6.15 2.45 -22.32
C LEU A 56 7.18 2.60 -21.20
N ARG A 57 8.09 1.62 -21.04
CA ARG A 57 9.06 1.53 -19.94
C ARG A 57 8.39 1.60 -18.56
N THR A 58 7.20 1.02 -18.46
CA THR A 58 6.40 0.98 -17.22
C THR A 58 6.28 -0.44 -16.68
N THR A 59 6.08 -0.55 -15.37
CA THR A 59 5.63 -1.78 -14.72
C THR A 59 4.12 -1.66 -14.47
N ASP A 60 3.35 -2.54 -15.08
CA ASP A 60 1.90 -2.56 -15.04
C ASP A 60 1.41 -3.73 -14.19
N PHE A 61 0.45 -3.49 -13.31
CA PHE A 61 -0.26 -4.50 -12.54
C PHE A 61 -1.63 -4.69 -13.16
N VAL A 62 -1.81 -5.81 -13.86
CA VAL A 62 -2.98 -6.07 -14.69
C VAL A 62 -3.83 -7.14 -14.02
N HIS A 63 -5.13 -6.87 -13.87
CA HIS A 63 -6.10 -7.85 -13.42
C HIS A 63 -6.38 -8.86 -14.55
N PRO A 64 -6.77 -10.13 -14.25
CA PRO A 64 -7.16 -11.11 -15.27
C PRO A 64 -8.19 -10.60 -16.30
N ASP A 65 -9.05 -9.65 -15.92
CA ASP A 65 -10.02 -9.00 -16.81
C ASP A 65 -9.38 -8.03 -17.84
N GLY A 66 -8.05 -7.92 -17.89
CA GLY A 66 -7.32 -7.00 -18.77
C GLY A 66 -7.27 -5.55 -18.28
N THR A 67 -7.86 -5.23 -17.13
CA THR A 67 -7.83 -3.89 -16.55
C THR A 67 -6.50 -3.62 -15.85
N VAL A 68 -5.86 -2.50 -16.15
CA VAL A 68 -4.67 -2.02 -15.44
C VAL A 68 -5.10 -1.44 -14.09
N VAL A 69 -4.70 -2.07 -13.00
CA VAL A 69 -5.03 -1.65 -11.61
C VAL A 69 -4.03 -0.63 -11.11
N PHE A 70 -2.75 -0.85 -11.40
CA PHE A 70 -1.68 0.07 -11.01
C PHE A 70 -0.62 0.09 -12.09
N ARG A 71 -0.06 1.27 -12.38
CA ARG A 71 1.03 1.46 -13.33
C ARG A 71 2.09 2.34 -12.69
N THR A 72 3.35 1.94 -12.80
CA THR A 72 4.48 2.71 -12.28
C THR A 72 5.67 2.77 -13.24
N SER A 73 6.46 3.84 -13.14
CA SER A 73 7.63 4.11 -14.00
C SER A 73 8.86 4.43 -13.17
N ALA A 74 10.04 4.39 -13.81
CA ALA A 74 11.30 4.69 -13.14
C ALA A 74 11.38 6.13 -12.58
N GLU A 75 10.66 7.08 -13.18
CA GLU A 75 10.67 8.51 -12.81
C GLU A 75 10.12 8.79 -11.41
N GLU A 76 9.12 8.01 -10.97
CA GLU A 76 8.49 8.17 -9.65
C GLU A 76 9.10 7.23 -8.59
N LYS A 77 10.12 6.44 -8.96
CA LYS A 77 10.76 5.47 -8.07
C LYS A 77 11.40 6.18 -6.88
N GLY A 78 11.00 5.81 -5.67
CA GLY A 78 11.46 6.42 -4.42
C GLY A 78 10.67 7.64 -3.96
N LYS A 79 9.68 8.10 -4.76
CA LYS A 79 8.78 9.21 -4.39
C LYS A 79 7.31 8.80 -4.30
N VAL A 80 6.94 7.70 -4.97
CA VAL A 80 5.58 7.16 -4.97
C VAL A 80 5.26 6.43 -3.67
N ILE A 81 4.07 6.72 -3.11
CA ILE A 81 3.53 6.06 -1.93
C ILE A 81 2.24 5.35 -2.32
N LEU A 82 2.23 4.02 -2.19
CA LEU A 82 1.08 3.19 -2.54
C LEU A 82 0.11 3.13 -1.35
N GLN A 83 -1.12 3.62 -1.54
CA GLN A 83 -2.17 3.53 -0.54
C GLN A 83 -3.01 2.26 -0.72
N LEU A 84 -3.08 1.45 0.33
CA LEU A 84 -3.84 0.21 0.36
C LEU A 84 -5.01 0.32 1.34
N VAL A 85 -6.17 -0.16 0.90
CA VAL A 85 -7.34 -0.39 1.77
C VAL A 85 -7.47 -1.87 2.00
N GLY A 86 -7.30 -2.27 3.25
CA GLY A 86 -7.58 -3.62 3.70
C GLY A 86 -8.80 -3.64 4.61
N HIS A 87 -9.64 -4.65 4.44
CA HIS A 87 -10.73 -4.96 5.36
C HIS A 87 -10.29 -5.95 6.45
N HIS A 88 -9.18 -6.67 6.24
CA HIS A 88 -8.71 -7.71 7.15
C HIS A 88 -7.58 -7.19 8.07
N ILE A 89 -7.93 -6.97 9.33
CA ILE A 89 -6.95 -6.73 10.39
C ILE A 89 -6.35 -8.08 10.77
N SER A 90 -5.03 -8.21 10.67
CA SER A 90 -4.34 -9.39 11.20
C SER A 90 -4.64 -9.54 12.70
N PRO A 91 -4.82 -10.77 13.23
CA PRO A 91 -5.14 -10.98 14.65
C PRO A 91 -4.17 -10.34 15.64
N CYS A 92 -2.93 -10.04 15.21
CA CYS A 92 -1.92 -9.41 16.06
C CYS A 92 -2.23 -7.91 16.33
N GLN A 93 -2.83 -7.18 15.38
CA GLN A 93 -3.28 -5.80 15.62
C GLN A 93 -4.55 -5.75 16.47
N GLN A 94 -5.44 -6.74 16.31
CA GLN A 94 -6.61 -6.90 17.18
C GLN A 94 -6.22 -7.06 18.66
N HIS A 95 -5.12 -7.78 18.94
CA HIS A 95 -4.61 -7.95 20.30
C HIS A 95 -4.17 -6.64 20.94
N SER A 96 -3.48 -5.78 20.19
CA SER A 96 -2.99 -4.49 20.72
C SER A 96 -4.13 -3.51 21.00
N LEU A 97 -5.20 -3.53 20.19
CA LEU A 97 -6.37 -2.66 20.35
C LEU A 97 -7.33 -3.16 21.45
N ASN A 98 -7.41 -4.48 21.67
CA ASN A 98 -8.25 -5.06 22.72
C ASN A 98 -7.54 -5.09 24.09
N ALA A 99 -6.20 -5.06 24.14
CA ALA A 99 -5.43 -5.04 25.38
C ALA A 99 -5.64 -3.76 26.22
N SER A 100 -6.03 -2.65 25.60
CA SER A 100 -6.34 -1.38 26.27
C SER A 100 -7.80 -1.25 26.73
N ARG A 101 -8.68 -2.17 26.30
CA ARG A 101 -10.13 -2.17 26.62
C ARG A 101 -10.64 -3.42 27.34
N ALA A 102 -9.81 -4.45 27.53
CA ALA A 102 -10.23 -5.68 28.19
C ALA A 102 -10.17 -5.56 29.73
N PRO A 103 -11.26 -5.87 30.46
CA PRO A 103 -11.20 -6.02 31.92
C PRO A 103 -10.23 -7.15 32.30
N LEU A 104 -9.50 -6.94 33.41
CA LEU A 104 -8.40 -7.78 33.90
C LEU A 104 -8.69 -9.30 33.95
N MET A 105 -9.95 -9.71 34.08
CA MET A 105 -10.36 -11.12 34.16
C MET A 105 -10.34 -11.92 32.85
N LEU A 106 -10.10 -11.29 31.68
CA LEU A 106 -10.05 -11.99 30.39
C LEU A 106 -8.65 -12.18 29.81
N ARG A 107 -7.59 -11.72 30.50
CA ARG A 107 -6.20 -11.88 30.05
C ARG A 107 -5.68 -13.33 30.12
N GLU A 108 -6.26 -14.20 30.95
CA GLU A 108 -5.77 -15.58 31.12
C GLU A 108 -6.32 -16.57 30.09
N ARG A 109 -7.39 -16.22 29.35
CA ARG A 109 -8.02 -17.12 28.36
C ARG A 109 -7.48 -17.00 26.94
N TYR A 110 -6.48 -16.16 26.70
CA TYR A 110 -5.90 -15.98 25.36
C TYR A 110 -4.40 -16.29 25.34
N ARG A 111 -4.07 -17.55 25.61
CA ARG A 111 -2.76 -18.13 25.26
C ARG A 111 -2.88 -18.72 23.85
N PRO A 112 -2.15 -18.24 22.83
CA PRO A 112 -2.19 -18.85 21.51
C PRO A 112 -1.61 -20.26 21.57
N GLN A 113 -2.45 -21.29 21.38
CA GLN A 113 -1.99 -22.62 21.00
C GLN A 113 -1.62 -22.59 19.51
N SER A 114 -0.37 -22.24 19.21
CA SER A 114 0.29 -22.74 18.00
C SER A 114 1.80 -22.75 18.23
N THR A 115 2.24 -23.90 18.73
CA THR A 115 3.63 -24.33 18.74
C THR A 115 4.09 -24.53 17.30
N TRP A 116 4.70 -23.51 16.70
CA TRP A 116 5.56 -23.71 15.53
C TRP A 116 6.83 -24.43 16.00
N LYS A 117 6.81 -25.77 15.96
CA LYS A 117 8.01 -26.59 16.11
C LYS A 117 8.93 -26.31 14.93
N ARG A 118 9.97 -25.52 15.18
CA ARG A 118 11.20 -25.51 14.38
C ARG A 118 11.77 -26.93 14.43
N THR A 119 11.82 -27.58 13.28
CA THR A 119 12.77 -28.68 13.03
C THR A 119 13.93 -28.05 12.27
#